data_AF-A0A327X330-F1
#
_entry.id   AF-A0A327X330-F1
#
_cell.length_a   1.000
_cell.length_b   1.000
_cell.length_c   1.000
_cell.angle_alpha   90.00
_cell.angle_beta   90.00
_cell.angle_gamma   90.00
#
_symmetry.space_group_name_H-M   'P 1'
#
loop_
_entity.id
_entity.type
_entity.pdbx_description
1 polymer ?
#
loop_
_entity_poly.entity_id
_entity_poly.type
_entity_poly.pdbx_seq_one_letter_code
_entity_poly.pdbx_strand_id
1 'polypeptide(L)'
;MYGIDKVYNYGTFDFRTGNFYLKFLRSTLPYYVSVYPMPHQLYASQIENRSVKEQILNLSATQRQRLYTLLETNALPENREYRYKFFYDNCATRPRDMLVKACGDSLRYGNVVDSTKSYRDWMNEHIMQHPWARMGMNLGIGYPADITASSWQAMYLPENLYHEAERAQLKTPEGRPTPLVANSLFLFRAVTVEESNAFLRYLLSPDFVFAGLLVAVFLITRRQQKRQSRGFWLDRWLFGFSGVWGWFLLFLWFFTDHGVTAWNPAVLFLMPLHIPLIFWITRQNNPQTIRTYFLLTMVGLVAFFLYAFYQDYLYGFNFFLLTLLYRAYYQYRFASTQTEKLTYARS
;
A
#
# COMPACT_ATOMS: atom_id res chain seq x y z
N MET A 1 -1.91 39.68 -20.47
CA MET A 1 -2.13 38.40 -19.75
C MET A 1 -3.15 38.67 -18.65
N TYR A 2 -4.26 37.92 -18.58
CA TYR A 2 -5.41 38.22 -17.72
C TYR A 2 -5.20 37.96 -16.20
N GLY A 3 -3.96 37.84 -15.71
CA GLY A 3 -3.66 37.63 -14.28
C GLY A 3 -4.25 36.34 -13.67
N ILE A 4 -4.51 35.32 -14.50
CA ILE A 4 -5.11 34.06 -14.03
C ILE A 4 -4.06 33.26 -13.27
N ASP A 5 -4.30 33.06 -11.97
CA ASP A 5 -3.45 32.27 -11.09
C ASP A 5 -4.31 31.29 -10.26
N LYS A 6 -4.59 30.13 -10.87
CA LYS A 6 -5.51 29.10 -10.35
C LYS A 6 -4.79 27.76 -10.23
N VAL A 7 -5.14 27.01 -9.19
CA VAL A 7 -4.72 25.63 -8.96
C VAL A 7 -5.87 24.70 -9.29
N TYR A 8 -5.60 23.68 -10.10
CA TYR A 8 -6.51 22.56 -10.36
C TYR A 8 -6.00 21.35 -9.58
N ASN A 9 -6.67 21.01 -8.47
CA ASN A 9 -6.26 19.94 -7.58
C ASN A 9 -7.03 18.66 -7.88
N TYR A 10 -6.30 17.64 -8.32
CA TYR A 10 -6.78 16.29 -8.51
C TYR A 10 -6.54 15.50 -7.24
N GLY A 11 -7.58 15.02 -6.57
CA GLY A 11 -7.46 14.30 -5.30
C GLY A 11 -8.36 14.85 -4.19
N THR A 12 -9.23 15.82 -4.50
CA THR A 12 -10.21 16.32 -3.53
C THR A 12 -11.37 15.34 -3.36
N PHE A 13 -11.86 15.21 -2.14
CA PHE A 13 -13.04 14.42 -1.77
C PHE A 13 -13.79 15.12 -0.62
N ASP A 14 -15.04 14.72 -0.37
CA ASP A 14 -15.87 15.31 0.71
C ASP A 14 -16.14 14.28 1.81
N PHE A 15 -15.69 14.57 3.04
CA PHE A 15 -15.95 13.74 4.22
C PHE A 15 -17.44 13.67 4.59
N ARG A 16 -18.25 14.65 4.17
CA ARG A 16 -19.70 14.69 4.40
C ARG A 16 -20.46 13.75 3.45
N THR A 17 -19.76 13.13 2.51
CA THR A 17 -20.35 12.10 1.64
C THR A 17 -20.95 10.99 2.50
N GLY A 18 -22.25 10.71 2.34
CA GLY A 18 -22.92 9.63 3.05
C GLY A 18 -22.18 8.29 2.86
N ASN A 19 -22.00 7.55 3.96
CA ASN A 19 -21.24 6.30 4.02
C ASN A 19 -19.76 6.44 3.60
N PHE A 20 -19.10 7.57 3.90
CA PHE A 20 -17.71 7.85 3.54
C PHE A 20 -16.76 6.66 3.71
N TYR A 21 -16.67 6.09 4.91
CA TYR A 21 -15.76 4.97 5.20
C TYR A 21 -16.07 3.72 4.37
N LEU A 22 -17.35 3.41 4.15
CA LEU A 22 -17.75 2.27 3.33
C LEU A 22 -17.39 2.49 1.86
N LYS A 23 -17.58 3.72 1.34
CA LYS A 23 -17.20 4.09 -0.02
C LYS A 23 -15.69 4.08 -0.21
N PHE A 24 -14.93 4.59 0.76
CA PHE A 24 -13.48 4.53 0.78
C PHE A 24 -12.98 3.07 0.76
N LEU A 25 -13.47 2.23 1.68
CA LEU A 25 -13.13 0.81 1.73
C LEU A 25 -13.55 0.02 0.48
N ARG A 26 -14.55 0.50 -0.28
CA ARG A 26 -14.98 -0.13 -1.53
C ARG A 26 -14.29 0.44 -2.79
N SER A 27 -13.45 1.46 -2.65
CA SER A 27 -12.89 2.24 -3.79
C SER A 27 -13.98 2.90 -4.66
N THR A 28 -15.12 3.26 -4.05
CA THR A 28 -16.24 3.95 -4.71
C THR A 28 -16.44 5.38 -4.23
N LEU A 29 -15.51 5.92 -3.42
CA LEU A 29 -15.53 7.31 -3.01
C LEU A 29 -15.35 8.21 -4.25
N PRO A 30 -16.27 9.17 -4.51
CA PRO A 30 -16.11 10.09 -5.61
C PRO A 30 -15.01 11.09 -5.26
N TYR A 31 -13.96 11.10 -6.07
CA TYR A 31 -12.96 12.16 -6.07
C TYR A 31 -13.37 13.20 -7.09
N TYR A 32 -12.96 14.44 -6.89
CA TYR A 32 -13.24 15.49 -7.83
C TYR A 32 -12.10 16.47 -7.98
N VAL A 33 -12.09 17.17 -9.13
CA VAL A 33 -11.21 18.31 -9.37
C VAL A 33 -11.74 19.52 -8.62
N SER A 34 -10.92 20.09 -7.74
CA SER A 34 -11.21 21.40 -7.13
C SER A 34 -10.36 22.49 -7.76
N VAL A 35 -10.92 23.70 -7.83
CA VAL A 35 -10.25 24.87 -8.42
C VAL A 35 -10.25 26.01 -7.41
N TYR A 36 -9.08 26.56 -7.13
CA TYR A 36 -8.92 27.66 -6.17
C TYR A 36 -7.70 28.52 -6.50
N PRO A 37 -7.62 29.75 -5.97
CA PRO A 37 -6.47 30.64 -6.20
C PRO A 37 -5.17 30.04 -5.63
N MET A 38 -4.05 30.23 -6.33
CA MET A 38 -2.74 29.75 -5.89
C MET A 38 -2.31 30.25 -4.49
N PRO A 39 -2.60 31.50 -4.07
CA PRO A 39 -2.30 31.95 -2.72
C PRO A 39 -2.90 31.07 -1.62
N HIS A 40 -4.08 30.49 -1.85
CA HIS A 40 -4.72 29.59 -0.88
C HIS A 40 -3.95 28.26 -0.76
N GLN A 41 -3.48 27.70 -1.89
CA GLN A 41 -2.65 26.49 -1.89
C GLN A 41 -1.35 26.71 -1.13
N LEU A 42 -0.68 27.83 -1.41
CA LEU A 42 0.61 28.15 -0.83
C LEU A 42 0.49 28.34 0.69
N TYR A 43 -0.52 29.10 1.13
CA TYR A 43 -0.79 29.31 2.55
C TYR A 43 -1.08 28.00 3.30
N ALA A 44 -1.93 27.12 2.73
CA ALA A 44 -2.20 25.81 3.31
C ALA A 44 -0.93 24.95 3.42
N SER A 45 -0.10 24.94 2.36
CA SER A 45 1.15 24.17 2.34
C SER A 45 2.17 24.69 3.35
N GLN A 46 2.19 26.00 3.61
CA GLN A 46 3.03 26.62 4.64
C GLN A 46 2.60 26.21 6.05
N ILE A 47 1.30 26.22 6.34
CA ILE A 47 0.76 25.76 7.64
C ILE A 47 1.10 24.29 7.88
N GLU A 48 0.95 23.45 6.85
CA GLU A 48 1.25 22.02 6.93
C GLU A 48 2.76 21.71 6.89
N ASN A 49 3.62 22.72 6.73
CA ASN A 49 5.07 22.56 6.54
C ASN A 49 5.41 21.57 5.40
N ARG A 50 4.77 21.74 4.24
CA ARG A 50 4.94 20.90 3.05
C ARG A 50 5.59 21.69 1.93
N SER A 51 6.72 21.21 1.41
CA SER A 51 7.41 21.85 0.29
C SER A 51 6.51 21.96 -0.94
N VAL A 52 6.60 23.10 -1.63
CA VAL A 52 5.91 23.37 -2.90
C VAL A 52 6.98 23.62 -3.97
N LYS A 53 7.11 22.69 -4.90
CA LYS A 53 7.94 22.83 -6.11
C LYS A 53 7.05 23.22 -7.29
N GLU A 54 7.54 24.09 -8.15
CA GLU A 54 6.87 24.53 -9.37
C GLU A 54 7.76 24.26 -10.59
N GLN A 55 7.14 23.77 -11.68
CA GLN A 55 7.76 23.66 -13.00
C GLN A 55 7.06 24.61 -13.97
N ILE A 56 7.79 25.60 -14.47
CA ILE A 56 7.31 26.49 -15.52
C ILE A 56 7.45 25.77 -16.85
N LEU A 57 6.33 25.53 -17.54
CA LEU A 57 6.31 24.79 -18.80
C LEU A 57 6.51 25.71 -20.02
N ASN A 58 7.32 25.26 -20.98
CA ASN A 58 7.61 25.95 -22.23
C ASN A 58 6.54 25.72 -23.31
N LEU A 59 5.27 25.88 -22.93
CA LEU A 59 4.14 25.66 -23.85
C LEU A 59 3.97 26.86 -24.79
N SER A 60 3.76 26.56 -26.08
CA SER A 60 3.29 27.54 -27.07
C SER A 60 1.93 28.13 -26.65
N ALA A 61 1.56 29.28 -27.21
CA ALA A 61 0.28 29.92 -26.92
C ALA A 61 -0.92 28.97 -27.19
N THR A 62 -0.87 28.21 -28.29
CA THR A 62 -1.90 27.24 -28.65
C THR A 62 -1.98 26.07 -27.67
N GLN A 63 -0.84 25.47 -27.29
CA GLN A 63 -0.82 24.38 -26.30
C GLN A 63 -1.31 24.85 -24.93
N ARG A 64 -0.92 26.07 -24.52
CA ARG A 64 -1.35 26.68 -23.26
C ARG A 64 -2.84 26.95 -23.23
N GLN A 65 -3.40 27.53 -24.29
CA GLN A 65 -4.84 27.76 -24.42
C GLN A 65 -5.61 26.43 -24.41
N ARG A 66 -5.11 25.41 -25.11
CA ARG A 66 -5.71 24.08 -25.12
C ARG A 66 -5.69 23.43 -23.73
N LEU A 67 -4.56 23.49 -23.02
CA LEU A 67 -4.44 22.99 -21.65
C LEU A 67 -5.44 23.70 -20.73
N TYR A 68 -5.52 25.03 -20.81
CA TYR A 68 -6.46 25.82 -20.03
C TYR A 68 -7.92 25.42 -20.30
N THR A 69 -8.30 25.30 -21.58
CA THR A 69 -9.65 24.84 -21.95
C THR A 69 -9.94 23.43 -21.42
N LEU A 70 -8.99 22.49 -21.53
CA LEU A 70 -9.15 21.14 -20.98
C LEU A 70 -9.37 21.15 -19.46
N LEU A 71 -8.62 21.97 -18.73
CA LEU A 71 -8.73 22.10 -17.28
C LEU A 71 -10.07 22.72 -16.85
N GLU A 72 -10.50 23.81 -17.50
CA GLU A 72 -11.79 24.44 -17.24
C GLU A 72 -12.96 23.51 -17.60
N THR A 73 -12.91 22.81 -18.75
CA THR A 73 -13.92 21.82 -19.12
C THR A 73 -13.97 20.67 -18.11
N ASN A 74 -12.83 20.18 -17.64
CA ASN A 74 -12.79 19.13 -16.64
C ASN A 74 -13.28 19.60 -15.27
N ALA A 75 -13.16 20.89 -14.94
CA ALA A 75 -13.67 21.46 -13.70
C ALA A 75 -15.21 21.66 -13.68
N LEU A 76 -15.89 21.52 -14.83
CA LEU A 76 -17.35 21.59 -14.89
C LEU A 76 -18.01 20.53 -14.00
N PRO A 77 -19.17 20.83 -13.36
CA PRO A 77 -19.86 19.91 -12.46
C PRO A 77 -20.07 18.50 -13.03
N GLU A 78 -20.41 18.39 -14.31
CA GLU A 78 -20.65 17.13 -15.02
C GLU A 78 -19.38 16.33 -15.33
N ASN A 79 -18.19 16.96 -15.28
CA ASN A 79 -16.92 16.35 -15.69
C ASN A 79 -15.91 16.19 -14.55
N ARG A 80 -16.11 16.88 -13.42
CA ARG A 80 -15.10 16.98 -12.35
C ARG A 80 -14.95 15.74 -11.51
N GLU A 81 -16.00 14.90 -11.41
CA GLU A 81 -15.97 13.69 -10.60
C GLU A 81 -15.32 12.52 -11.33
N TYR A 82 -14.52 11.73 -10.61
CA TYR A 82 -13.89 10.53 -11.12
C TYR A 82 -13.66 9.49 -10.03
N ARG A 83 -13.48 8.24 -10.46
CA ARG A 83 -13.09 7.13 -9.58
C ARG A 83 -11.58 7.09 -9.46
N TYR A 84 -11.07 7.29 -8.26
CA TYR A 84 -9.65 7.23 -8.00
C TYR A 84 -9.15 5.79 -8.00
N LYS A 85 -8.18 5.49 -8.85
CA LYS A 85 -7.46 4.20 -8.87
C LYS A 85 -6.00 4.44 -8.55
N PHE A 86 -5.54 3.90 -7.42
CA PHE A 86 -4.25 4.25 -6.82
C PHE A 86 -3.06 4.27 -7.78
N PHE A 87 -2.90 3.24 -8.64
CA PHE A 87 -1.80 3.16 -9.61
C PHE A 87 -2.13 3.68 -11.01
N TYR A 88 -3.41 3.82 -11.35
CA TYR A 88 -3.83 3.92 -12.75
C TYR A 88 -4.55 5.23 -13.08
N ASP A 89 -5.20 5.84 -12.09
CA ASP A 89 -6.06 7.00 -12.29
C ASP A 89 -6.11 7.87 -11.01
N ASN A 90 -5.13 8.76 -10.87
CA ASN A 90 -4.83 9.42 -9.62
C ASN A 90 -4.39 10.89 -9.79
N CYS A 91 -3.96 11.51 -8.69
CA CYS A 91 -3.56 12.92 -8.62
C CYS A 91 -2.34 13.28 -9.48
N ALA A 92 -1.51 12.31 -9.87
CA ALA A 92 -0.37 12.52 -10.76
C ALA A 92 -0.71 12.14 -12.21
N THR A 93 -1.38 11.01 -12.44
CA THR A 93 -1.70 10.57 -13.79
C THR A 93 -2.67 11.52 -14.50
N ARG A 94 -3.61 12.13 -13.77
CA ARG A 94 -4.58 13.08 -14.34
C ARG A 94 -3.91 14.34 -14.91
N PRO A 95 -3.07 15.10 -14.16
CA PRO A 95 -2.27 16.19 -14.73
C PRO A 95 -1.38 15.77 -15.90
N ARG A 96 -0.69 14.63 -15.80
CA ARG A 96 0.11 14.06 -16.89
C ARG A 96 -0.73 13.91 -18.16
N ASP A 97 -1.89 13.28 -18.05
CA ASP A 97 -2.78 13.03 -19.18
C ASP A 97 -3.34 14.32 -19.78
N MET A 98 -3.56 15.37 -18.97
CA MET A 98 -3.94 16.70 -19.47
C MET A 98 -2.81 17.33 -20.30
N LEU A 99 -1.56 17.21 -19.86
CA LEU A 99 -0.40 17.69 -20.64
C LEU A 99 -0.28 16.95 -21.98
N VAL A 100 -0.44 15.62 -21.98
CA VAL A 100 -0.41 14.81 -23.19
C VAL A 100 -1.54 15.21 -24.14
N LYS A 101 -2.76 15.40 -23.65
CA LYS A 101 -3.88 15.87 -24.47
C LYS A 101 -3.66 17.28 -25.03
N ALA A 102 -3.03 18.16 -24.27
CA ALA A 102 -2.77 19.54 -24.69
C ALA A 102 -1.66 19.62 -25.75
N CYS A 103 -0.60 18.80 -25.60
CA CYS A 103 0.57 18.84 -26.48
C CYS A 103 0.46 17.88 -27.67
N GLY A 104 -0.34 16.82 -27.57
CA GLY A 104 -0.42 15.77 -28.60
C GLY A 104 0.95 15.17 -28.91
N ASP A 105 1.21 14.91 -30.19
CA ASP A 105 2.46 14.29 -30.66
C ASP A 105 3.72 15.13 -30.49
N SER A 106 3.57 16.41 -30.15
CA SER A 106 4.73 17.26 -29.87
C SER A 106 5.44 16.86 -28.57
N LEU A 107 4.74 16.28 -27.60
CA LEU A 107 5.31 15.90 -26.30
C LEU A 107 5.91 14.49 -26.35
N ARG A 108 7.14 14.37 -25.86
CA ARG A 108 7.86 13.11 -25.66
C ARG A 108 8.53 13.12 -24.28
N TYR A 109 8.16 12.16 -23.44
CA TYR A 109 8.81 11.96 -22.14
C TYR A 109 10.17 11.28 -22.31
N GLY A 110 11.07 11.52 -21.35
CA GLY A 110 12.45 11.05 -21.41
C GLY A 110 12.61 9.56 -21.10
N ASN A 111 11.64 8.95 -20.40
CA ASN A 111 11.74 7.60 -19.85
C ASN A 111 12.99 7.44 -18.97
N VAL A 112 13.20 8.41 -18.08
CA VAL A 112 14.35 8.50 -17.18
C VAL A 112 14.11 7.82 -15.83
N VAL A 113 12.85 7.59 -15.48
CA VAL A 113 12.44 6.87 -14.28
C VAL A 113 12.67 5.37 -14.49
N ASP A 114 13.28 4.74 -13.49
CA ASP A 114 13.64 3.32 -13.48
C ASP A 114 12.45 2.41 -13.80
N SER A 115 12.51 1.75 -14.95
CA SER A 115 11.48 0.83 -15.44
C SER A 115 11.75 -0.64 -15.09
N THR A 116 12.71 -0.92 -14.20
CA THR A 116 12.97 -2.26 -13.65
C THR A 116 12.19 -2.53 -12.36
N LYS A 117 11.74 -1.46 -11.68
CA LYS A 117 10.97 -1.51 -10.44
C LYS A 117 9.49 -1.81 -10.68
N SER A 118 8.90 -2.57 -9.77
CA SER A 118 7.45 -2.75 -9.67
C SER A 118 6.75 -1.52 -9.09
N TYR A 119 5.41 -1.48 -9.18
CA TYR A 119 4.62 -0.47 -8.48
C TYR A 119 4.87 -0.50 -6.97
N ARG A 120 5.06 -1.69 -6.39
CA ARG A 120 5.35 -1.87 -4.96
C ARG A 120 6.72 -1.32 -4.58
N ASP A 121 7.73 -1.54 -5.40
CA ASP A 121 9.08 -1.01 -5.16
C ASP A 121 9.05 0.51 -5.13
N TRP A 122 8.44 1.12 -6.14
CA TRP A 122 8.23 2.56 -6.21
C TRP A 122 7.45 3.12 -5.01
N MET A 123 6.39 2.43 -4.59
CA MET A 123 5.61 2.78 -3.40
C MET A 123 6.48 2.72 -2.14
N ASN A 124 7.25 1.64 -1.96
CA ASN A 124 8.06 1.38 -0.77
C ASN A 124 9.13 2.46 -0.54
N GLU A 125 9.73 2.99 -1.60
CA GLU A 125 10.69 4.11 -1.50
C GLU A 125 10.08 5.37 -0.88
N HIS A 126 8.80 5.62 -1.12
CA HIS A 126 8.10 6.81 -0.65
C HIS A 126 7.48 6.65 0.74
N ILE A 127 7.37 5.42 1.26
CA ILE A 127 6.78 5.14 2.57
C ILE A 127 7.78 4.54 3.56
N MET A 128 9.08 4.58 3.24
CA MET A 128 10.14 4.00 4.08
C MET A 128 10.19 4.61 5.49
N GLN A 129 9.88 5.90 5.62
CA GLN A 129 9.82 6.61 6.92
C GLN A 129 8.51 6.38 7.69
N HIS A 130 7.57 5.62 7.12
CA HIS A 130 6.27 5.31 7.71
C HIS A 130 6.10 3.80 7.88
N PRO A 131 6.77 3.18 8.85
CA PRO A 131 6.96 1.73 8.88
C PRO A 131 5.64 0.95 9.03
N TRP A 132 4.69 1.45 9.82
CA TRP A 132 3.35 0.84 9.92
C TRP A 132 2.54 0.98 8.62
N ALA A 133 2.65 2.11 7.94
CA ALA A 133 2.00 2.31 6.64
C ALA A 133 2.63 1.39 5.59
N ARG A 134 3.96 1.27 5.57
CA ARG A 134 4.70 0.32 4.73
C ARG A 134 4.23 -1.09 4.95
N MET A 135 4.19 -1.55 6.20
CA MET A 135 3.71 -2.88 6.53
C MET A 135 2.25 -3.09 6.10
N GLY A 136 1.35 -2.14 6.43
CA GLY A 136 -0.07 -2.25 6.10
C GLY A 136 -0.36 -2.24 4.59
N MET A 137 0.30 -1.37 3.84
CA MET A 137 0.22 -1.35 2.38
C MET A 137 0.76 -2.63 1.77
N ASN A 138 1.89 -3.14 2.30
CA ASN A 138 2.42 -4.41 1.83
C ASN A 138 1.48 -5.58 2.12
N LEU A 139 0.77 -5.57 3.25
CA LEU A 139 -0.23 -6.57 3.58
C LEU A 139 -1.46 -6.50 2.69
N GLY A 140 -1.98 -5.30 2.45
CA GLY A 140 -3.28 -5.08 1.83
C GLY A 140 -3.28 -5.22 0.31
N ILE A 141 -2.17 -4.87 -0.33
CA ILE A 141 -2.03 -4.84 -1.78
C ILE A 141 -1.45 -6.17 -2.27
N GLY A 142 -2.06 -6.75 -3.31
CA GLY A 142 -1.69 -8.06 -3.84
C GLY A 142 -0.79 -7.99 -5.08
N TYR A 143 -0.82 -9.06 -5.88
CA TYR A 143 0.04 -9.26 -7.05
C TYR A 143 0.09 -8.10 -8.07
N PRO A 144 -0.99 -7.34 -8.34
CA PRO A 144 -0.91 -6.25 -9.32
C PRO A 144 0.13 -5.16 -8.98
N ALA A 145 0.53 -5.04 -7.71
CA ALA A 145 1.61 -4.13 -7.33
C ALA A 145 3.02 -4.67 -7.64
N ASP A 146 3.16 -5.97 -7.85
CA ASP A 146 4.44 -6.63 -8.14
C ASP A 146 4.76 -6.60 -9.64
N ILE A 147 3.85 -6.08 -10.46
CA ILE A 147 4.07 -5.87 -11.88
C ILE A 147 5.08 -4.74 -12.07
N THR A 148 6.16 -5.01 -12.81
CA THR A 148 7.14 -4.01 -13.25
C THR A 148 6.45 -2.87 -13.99
N ALA A 149 6.67 -1.63 -13.52
CA ALA A 149 6.07 -0.45 -14.10
C ALA A 149 6.99 0.14 -15.17
N SER A 150 6.47 0.39 -16.37
CA SER A 150 7.14 1.27 -17.33
C SER A 150 7.34 2.68 -16.75
N SER A 151 8.27 3.47 -17.27
CA SER A 151 8.46 4.86 -16.83
C SER A 151 7.16 5.67 -16.90
N TRP A 152 6.32 5.42 -17.92
CA TRP A 152 4.98 6.00 -18.02
C TRP A 152 4.07 5.63 -16.85
N GLN A 153 4.02 4.35 -16.51
CA GLN A 153 3.22 3.83 -15.40
C GLN A 153 3.74 4.31 -14.04
N ALA A 154 5.06 4.43 -13.89
CA ALA A 154 5.72 4.91 -12.68
C ALA A 154 5.38 6.38 -12.36
N MET A 155 4.95 7.18 -13.35
CA MET A 155 4.39 8.53 -13.15
C MET A 155 3.05 8.56 -12.38
N TYR A 156 2.56 7.43 -11.88
CA TYR A 156 1.50 7.42 -10.86
C TYR A 156 1.95 8.11 -9.57
N LEU A 157 3.27 8.22 -9.33
CA LEU A 157 3.85 8.99 -8.25
C LEU A 157 4.17 10.42 -8.73
N PRO A 158 3.80 11.46 -7.97
CA PRO A 158 4.07 12.85 -8.33
C PRO A 158 5.55 13.17 -8.56
N GLU A 159 6.46 12.62 -7.76
CA GLU A 159 7.90 12.87 -7.93
C GLU A 159 8.45 12.23 -9.21
N ASN A 160 7.98 11.03 -9.58
CA ASN A 160 8.33 10.39 -10.85
C ASN A 160 7.82 11.21 -12.04
N LEU A 161 6.58 11.71 -11.97
CA LEU A 161 6.06 12.63 -12.99
C LEU A 161 6.90 13.90 -13.09
N TYR A 162 7.29 14.49 -11.96
CA TYR A 162 8.13 15.69 -11.91
C TYR A 162 9.46 15.45 -12.63
N HIS A 163 10.14 14.34 -12.36
CA HIS A 163 11.41 13.98 -12.99
C HIS A 163 11.27 13.64 -14.49
N GLU A 164 10.21 12.93 -14.87
CA GLU A 164 9.91 12.66 -16.28
C GLU A 164 9.63 13.96 -17.04
N ALA A 165 8.85 14.87 -16.46
CA ALA A 165 8.55 16.17 -17.05
C ALA A 165 9.82 17.03 -17.21
N GLU A 166 10.72 17.01 -16.23
CA GLU A 166 12.00 17.73 -16.27
C GLU A 166 12.89 17.30 -17.44
N ARG A 167 12.78 16.03 -17.86
CA ARG A 167 13.53 15.47 -18.98
C ARG A 167 12.72 15.35 -20.28
N ALA A 168 11.45 15.75 -20.25
CA ALA A 168 10.58 15.69 -21.41
C ALA A 168 10.91 16.80 -22.43
N GLN A 169 10.61 16.51 -23.70
CA GLN A 169 10.82 17.41 -24.82
C GLN A 169 9.52 17.68 -25.57
N LEU A 170 9.44 18.89 -26.12
CA LEU A 170 8.44 19.35 -27.06
C LEU A 170 9.07 19.50 -28.45
N LYS A 171 8.37 19.08 -29.49
CA LYS A 171 8.70 19.43 -30.87
C LYS A 171 8.09 20.79 -31.22
N THR A 172 8.91 21.73 -31.68
CA THR A 172 8.42 23.00 -32.21
C THR A 172 7.76 22.80 -33.59
N PRO A 173 7.00 23.79 -34.10
CA PRO A 173 6.46 23.73 -35.47
C PRO A 173 7.53 23.51 -36.55
N GLU A 174 8.75 23.98 -36.32
CA GLU A 174 9.92 23.79 -37.19
C GLU A 174 10.61 22.42 -36.99
N GLY A 175 10.05 21.55 -36.13
CA GLY A 175 10.54 20.20 -35.86
C GLY A 175 11.71 20.12 -34.88
N ARG A 176 12.13 21.23 -34.26
CA ARG A 176 13.26 21.23 -33.32
C ARG A 176 12.83 20.72 -31.93
N PRO A 177 13.65 19.92 -31.24
CA PRO A 177 13.39 19.52 -29.87
C PRO A 177 13.69 20.68 -28.92
N THR A 178 12.78 20.94 -28.00
CA THR A 178 12.89 21.97 -26.96
C THR A 178 12.45 21.37 -25.62
N PRO A 179 13.08 21.71 -24.47
CA PRO A 179 12.63 21.18 -23.17
C PRO A 179 11.17 21.53 -22.86
N LEU A 180 10.42 20.59 -22.30
CA LEU A 180 9.07 20.83 -21.76
C LEU A 180 9.12 21.80 -20.59
N VAL A 181 10.04 21.59 -19.65
CA VAL A 181 10.22 22.43 -18.46
C VAL A 181 11.25 23.50 -18.79
N ALA A 182 10.83 24.76 -18.74
CA ALA A 182 11.69 25.92 -18.93
C ALA A 182 12.48 26.26 -17.66
N ASN A 183 11.84 26.12 -16.50
CA ASN A 183 12.46 26.40 -15.21
C ASN A 183 11.78 25.61 -14.09
N SER A 184 12.55 25.28 -13.04
CA SER A 184 12.08 24.62 -11.83
C SER A 184 12.44 25.47 -10.61
N LEU A 185 11.47 25.74 -9.74
CA LEU A 185 11.69 26.58 -8.56
C LEU A 185 10.93 26.06 -7.33
N PHE A 186 11.37 26.50 -6.15
CA PHE A 186 10.66 26.25 -4.91
C PHE A 186 9.86 27.50 -4.53
N LEU A 187 8.55 27.37 -4.43
CA LEU A 187 7.67 28.41 -3.90
C LEU A 187 7.67 28.40 -2.38
N PHE A 188 7.89 27.22 -1.78
CA PHE A 188 8.10 27.06 -0.36
C PHE A 188 8.92 25.79 -0.09
N ARG A 189 9.85 25.86 0.86
CA ARG A 189 10.60 24.69 1.34
C ARG A 189 10.16 24.40 2.77
N ALA A 190 9.72 23.18 3.01
CA ALA A 190 9.45 22.70 4.35
C ALA A 190 10.72 22.84 5.21
N VAL A 191 10.54 23.31 6.43
CA VAL A 191 11.60 23.31 7.44
C VAL A 191 11.76 21.88 7.93
N THR A 192 13.00 21.40 7.95
CA THR A 192 13.32 20.10 8.54
C THR A 192 13.05 20.19 10.04
N VAL A 193 11.94 19.61 10.49
CA VAL A 193 11.71 19.43 11.92
C VAL A 193 12.53 18.22 12.32
N GLU A 194 13.49 18.39 13.23
CA GLU A 194 14.19 17.25 13.81
C GLU A 194 13.14 16.30 14.37
N GLU A 195 13.11 15.11 13.79
CA GLU A 195 12.17 14.09 14.18
C GLU A 195 12.49 13.65 15.62
N SER A 196 11.60 14.00 16.55
CA SER A 196 11.81 13.68 17.95
C SER A 196 11.93 12.17 18.14
N ASN A 197 13.08 11.80 18.70
CA ASN A 197 13.45 10.49 19.26
C ASN A 197 13.42 9.28 18.30
N ALA A 198 14.44 9.16 17.45
CA ALA A 198 14.70 8.00 16.59
C ALA A 198 14.63 6.65 17.34
N PHE A 199 15.03 6.62 18.61
CA PHE A 199 14.94 5.41 19.44
C PHE A 199 13.49 4.98 19.70
N LEU A 200 12.58 5.91 20.01
CA LEU A 200 11.16 5.58 20.19
C LEU A 200 10.52 5.08 18.89
N ARG A 201 10.86 5.68 17.76
CA ARG A 201 10.40 5.21 16.43
C ARG A 201 10.85 3.79 16.14
N TYR A 202 12.11 3.47 16.45
CA TYR A 202 12.62 2.12 16.33
C TYR A 202 11.88 1.14 17.26
N LEU A 203 11.67 1.50 18.52
CA LEU A 203 10.95 0.67 19.51
C LEU A 203 9.50 0.41 19.12
N LEU A 204 8.86 1.39 18.46
CA LEU A 204 7.49 1.30 17.96
C LEU A 204 7.41 0.79 16.53
N SER A 205 8.52 0.41 15.89
CA SER A 205 8.49 -0.18 14.56
C SER A 205 7.76 -1.54 14.57
N PRO A 206 7.12 -1.95 13.47
CA PRO A 206 6.40 -3.21 13.43
C PRO A 206 7.28 -4.42 13.76
N ASP A 207 8.52 -4.44 13.25
CA ASP A 207 9.46 -5.52 13.53
C ASP A 207 9.79 -5.62 15.02
N PHE A 208 10.03 -4.49 15.70
CA PHE A 208 10.33 -4.49 17.13
C PHE A 208 9.12 -4.93 17.96
N VAL A 209 7.93 -4.42 17.63
CA VAL A 209 6.68 -4.80 18.31
C VAL A 209 6.41 -6.30 18.14
N PHE A 210 6.57 -6.84 16.94
CA PHE A 210 6.38 -8.28 16.72
C PHE A 210 7.51 -9.16 17.25
N ALA A 211 8.74 -8.64 17.37
CA ALA A 211 9.80 -9.33 18.11
C ALA A 211 9.44 -9.43 19.61
N GLY A 212 8.90 -8.37 20.20
CA GLY A 212 8.36 -8.41 21.56
C GLY A 212 7.22 -9.42 21.72
N LEU A 213 6.31 -9.47 20.76
CA LEU A 213 5.23 -10.49 20.72
C LEU A 213 5.81 -11.91 20.65
N LEU A 214 6.82 -12.15 19.80
CA LEU A 214 7.49 -13.44 19.68
C LEU A 214 8.08 -13.89 21.02
N VAL A 215 8.79 -13.00 21.72
CA VAL A 215 9.36 -13.30 23.04
C VAL A 215 8.25 -13.61 24.05
N ALA A 216 7.16 -12.81 24.08
CA ALA A 216 6.03 -13.06 24.97
C ALA A 216 5.38 -14.43 24.72
N VAL A 217 5.09 -14.75 23.46
CA VAL A 217 4.53 -16.05 23.04
C VAL A 217 5.47 -17.19 23.37
N PHE A 218 6.78 -17.01 23.18
CA PHE A 218 7.79 -17.98 23.56
C PHE A 218 7.75 -18.28 25.05
N LEU A 219 7.77 -17.25 25.91
CA LEU A 219 7.75 -17.40 27.38
C LEU A 219 6.43 -18.05 27.87
N ILE A 220 5.28 -17.63 27.32
CA ILE A 220 3.98 -18.22 27.66
C ILE A 220 3.94 -19.69 27.26
N THR A 221 4.41 -20.03 26.06
CA THR A 221 4.46 -21.42 25.57
C THR A 221 5.37 -22.28 26.43
N ARG A 222 6.54 -21.78 26.85
CA ARG A 222 7.43 -22.49 27.78
C ARG A 222 6.79 -22.75 29.13
N ARG A 223 6.03 -21.78 29.67
CA ARG A 223 5.27 -21.95 30.92
C ARG A 223 4.16 -23.00 30.76
N GLN A 224 3.44 -23.00 29.64
CA GLN A 224 2.42 -24.03 29.33
C GLN A 224 3.03 -25.43 29.25
N GLN A 225 4.18 -25.56 28.57
CA GLN A 225 4.92 -26.82 28.45
C GLN A 225 5.34 -27.36 29.83
N LYS A 226 5.91 -26.52 30.70
CA LYS A 226 6.30 -26.90 32.06
C LYS A 226 5.09 -27.34 32.91
N ARG A 227 3.95 -26.67 32.75
CA ARG A 227 2.71 -26.96 33.48
C ARG A 227 1.88 -28.09 32.88
N GLN A 228 2.29 -28.67 31.74
CA GLN A 228 1.51 -29.65 30.97
C GLN A 228 0.08 -29.15 30.68
N SER A 229 -0.09 -27.84 30.54
CA SER A 229 -1.42 -27.21 30.38
C SER A 229 -1.89 -27.30 28.93
N ARG A 230 -3.12 -27.79 28.74
CA ARG A 230 -3.74 -28.03 27.43
C ARG A 230 -4.51 -26.83 26.86
N GLY A 231 -4.29 -25.63 27.40
CA GLY A 231 -5.09 -24.45 27.06
C GLY A 231 -4.82 -23.92 25.64
N PHE A 232 -5.87 -23.77 24.84
CA PHE A 232 -5.81 -23.23 23.47
C PHE A 232 -6.11 -21.73 23.36
N TRP A 233 -6.20 -21.01 24.48
CA TRP A 233 -6.58 -19.60 24.46
C TRP A 233 -5.62 -18.76 23.60
N LEU A 234 -4.31 -19.00 23.72
CA LEU A 234 -3.29 -18.29 22.95
C LEU A 234 -3.41 -18.60 21.45
N ASP A 235 -3.71 -19.84 21.09
CA ASP A 235 -3.90 -20.26 19.71
C ASP A 235 -5.15 -19.61 19.10
N ARG A 236 -6.27 -19.61 19.84
CA ARG A 236 -7.50 -18.94 19.41
C ARG A 236 -7.28 -17.45 19.17
N TRP A 237 -6.48 -16.79 20.01
CA TRP A 237 -6.13 -15.38 19.83
C TRP A 237 -5.24 -15.16 18.61
N LEU A 238 -4.10 -15.87 18.51
CA LEU A 238 -3.13 -15.66 17.42
C LEU A 238 -3.71 -16.03 16.05
N PHE A 239 -4.25 -17.23 15.91
CA PHE A 239 -4.79 -17.69 14.63
C PHE A 239 -6.15 -17.04 14.35
N GLY A 240 -6.97 -16.75 15.37
CA GLY A 240 -8.19 -15.97 15.20
C GLY A 240 -7.90 -14.56 14.66
N PHE A 241 -6.92 -13.85 15.23
CA PHE A 241 -6.47 -12.54 14.74
C PHE A 241 -5.95 -12.63 13.30
N SER A 242 -5.11 -13.63 13.00
CA SER A 242 -4.63 -13.91 11.63
C SER A 242 -5.82 -14.09 10.67
N GLY A 243 -6.80 -14.91 11.04
CA GLY A 243 -7.99 -15.19 10.25
C GLY A 243 -8.90 -13.98 10.03
N VAL A 244 -9.01 -13.05 10.99
CA VAL A 244 -9.74 -11.78 10.80
C VAL A 244 -9.12 -10.98 9.67
N TRP A 245 -7.79 -10.86 9.66
CA TRP A 245 -7.08 -10.18 8.58
C TRP A 245 -7.16 -10.97 7.27
N GLY A 246 -7.20 -12.30 7.31
CA GLY A 246 -7.47 -13.13 6.14
C GLY A 246 -8.82 -12.80 5.51
N TRP A 247 -9.88 -12.74 6.32
CA TRP A 247 -11.21 -12.34 5.86
C TRP A 247 -11.24 -10.89 5.34
N PHE A 248 -10.51 -9.99 6.00
CA PHE A 248 -10.36 -8.62 5.51
C PHE A 248 -9.72 -8.57 4.11
N LEU A 249 -8.68 -9.36 3.85
CA LEU A 249 -8.07 -9.43 2.52
C LEU A 249 -9.01 -10.05 1.47
N LEU A 250 -9.79 -11.08 1.82
CA LEU A 250 -10.82 -11.61 0.91
C LEU A 250 -11.91 -10.56 0.62
N PHE A 251 -12.29 -9.77 1.63
CA PHE A 251 -13.22 -8.66 1.44
C PHE A 251 -12.64 -7.66 0.43
N LEU A 252 -11.40 -7.21 0.63
CA LEU A 252 -10.72 -6.29 -0.28
C LEU A 252 -10.59 -6.85 -1.70
N TRP A 253 -10.35 -8.14 -1.85
CA TRP A 253 -10.21 -8.78 -3.16
C TRP A 253 -11.56 -8.92 -3.88
N PHE A 254 -12.56 -9.54 -3.26
CA PHE A 254 -13.79 -9.93 -3.95
C PHE A 254 -14.92 -8.89 -3.89
N PHE A 255 -14.89 -7.98 -2.92
CA PHE A 255 -16.03 -7.11 -2.60
C PHE A 255 -15.73 -5.62 -2.75
N THR A 256 -14.58 -5.25 -3.32
CA THR A 256 -14.18 -3.87 -3.55
C THR A 256 -13.66 -3.65 -4.97
N ASP A 257 -13.70 -2.42 -5.45
CA ASP A 257 -13.25 -2.04 -6.80
C ASP A 257 -11.76 -1.62 -6.83
N HIS A 258 -10.98 -2.02 -5.81
CA HIS A 258 -9.58 -1.61 -5.71
C HIS A 258 -8.72 -2.16 -6.85
N GLY A 259 -8.99 -3.39 -7.31
CA GLY A 259 -8.22 -4.12 -8.32
C GLY A 259 -6.82 -4.54 -7.85
N VAL A 260 -6.07 -3.62 -7.23
CA VAL A 260 -4.70 -3.80 -6.74
C VAL A 260 -4.58 -4.74 -5.53
N THR A 261 -5.68 -5.06 -4.89
CA THR A 261 -5.78 -5.98 -3.73
C THR A 261 -5.94 -7.44 -4.16
N ALA A 262 -6.11 -7.71 -5.46
CA ALA A 262 -6.37 -9.05 -5.98
C ALA A 262 -5.14 -9.96 -5.90
N TRP A 263 -5.37 -11.27 -5.84
CA TRP A 263 -4.33 -12.30 -5.82
C TRP A 263 -3.29 -12.07 -4.73
N ASN A 264 -3.76 -11.69 -3.54
CA ASN A 264 -2.88 -11.31 -2.44
C ASN A 264 -2.28 -12.57 -1.77
N PRO A 265 -0.95 -12.76 -1.85
CA PRO A 265 -0.25 -13.94 -1.31
C PRO A 265 -0.34 -14.02 0.22
N ALA A 266 -0.55 -12.90 0.92
CA ALA A 266 -0.71 -12.89 2.37
C ALA A 266 -1.93 -13.71 2.85
N VAL A 267 -2.90 -13.98 1.97
CA VAL A 267 -4.02 -14.89 2.26
C VAL A 267 -3.54 -16.30 2.64
N LEU A 268 -2.36 -16.74 2.17
CA LEU A 268 -1.81 -18.06 2.49
C LEU A 268 -1.52 -18.24 3.99
N PHE A 269 -0.98 -17.21 4.66
CA PHE A 269 -0.64 -17.29 6.07
C PHE A 269 -1.69 -16.65 6.99
N LEU A 270 -2.40 -15.63 6.49
CA LEU A 270 -3.53 -15.07 7.21
C LEU A 270 -4.74 -16.01 7.20
N MET A 271 -4.82 -16.91 6.21
CA MET A 271 -5.75 -18.02 6.06
C MET A 271 -7.12 -17.76 6.72
N PRO A 272 -8.12 -17.23 5.99
CA PRO A 272 -9.44 -16.88 6.53
C PRO A 272 -10.12 -18.01 7.33
N LEU A 273 -9.83 -19.26 6.95
CA LEU A 273 -10.32 -20.46 7.64
C LEU A 273 -9.76 -20.63 9.06
N HIS A 274 -8.73 -19.88 9.48
CA HIS A 274 -8.25 -19.89 10.85
C HIS A 274 -9.38 -19.63 11.85
N ILE A 275 -10.32 -18.70 11.58
CA ILE A 275 -11.43 -18.42 12.50
C ILE A 275 -12.30 -19.68 12.71
N PRO A 276 -13.01 -20.22 11.70
CA PRO A 276 -13.89 -21.36 11.95
C PRO A 276 -13.11 -22.59 12.43
N LEU A 277 -11.91 -22.84 11.89
CA LEU A 277 -11.15 -24.04 12.22
C LEU A 277 -10.54 -23.99 13.62
N ILE A 278 -9.96 -22.87 14.06
CA ILE A 278 -9.30 -22.84 15.37
C ILE A 278 -10.30 -23.07 16.51
N PHE A 279 -11.52 -22.53 16.42
CA PHE A 279 -12.55 -22.75 17.44
C PHE A 279 -13.14 -24.17 17.38
N TRP A 280 -13.40 -24.69 16.18
CA TRP A 280 -13.93 -26.04 16.01
C TRP A 280 -12.95 -27.12 16.49
N ILE A 281 -11.71 -27.08 16.00
CA ILE A 281 -10.68 -28.09 16.28
C ILE A 281 -10.32 -28.12 17.77
N THR A 282 -10.15 -26.95 18.39
CA THR A 282 -9.81 -26.85 19.81
C THR A 282 -10.97 -27.18 20.74
N ARG A 283 -12.20 -27.29 20.23
CA ARG A 283 -13.37 -27.78 20.99
C ARG A 283 -13.48 -29.30 20.93
N GLN A 284 -13.15 -29.91 19.80
CA GLN A 284 -13.18 -31.37 19.64
C GLN A 284 -12.10 -32.08 20.46
N ASN A 285 -10.98 -31.43 20.73
CA ASN A 285 -9.84 -32.01 21.45
C ASN A 285 -9.27 -33.29 20.81
N ASN A 286 -9.56 -33.56 19.53
CA ASN A 286 -9.01 -34.71 18.80
C ASN A 286 -7.54 -34.42 18.41
N PRO A 287 -6.56 -35.19 18.92
CA PRO A 287 -5.14 -34.96 18.63
C PRO A 287 -4.79 -35.06 17.14
N GLN A 288 -5.44 -35.95 16.38
CA GLN A 288 -5.15 -36.10 14.95
C GLN A 288 -5.60 -34.87 14.16
N THR A 289 -6.80 -34.35 14.44
CA THR A 289 -7.32 -33.14 13.80
C THR A 289 -6.46 -31.91 14.13
N ILE A 290 -6.05 -31.77 15.40
CA ILE A 290 -5.14 -30.70 15.85
C ILE A 290 -3.81 -30.80 15.10
N ARG A 291 -3.22 -32.00 15.04
CA ARG A 291 -1.94 -32.26 14.35
C ARG A 291 -2.03 -31.85 12.88
N THR A 292 -3.06 -32.31 12.17
CA THR A 292 -3.24 -32.03 10.75
C THR A 292 -3.42 -30.53 10.48
N TYR A 293 -4.24 -29.83 11.26
CA TYR A 293 -4.43 -28.40 11.09
C TYR A 293 -3.14 -27.58 11.29
N PHE A 294 -2.38 -27.87 12.34
CA PHE A 294 -1.13 -27.16 12.58
C PHE A 294 -0.05 -27.54 11.56
N LEU A 295 -0.05 -28.77 11.04
CA LEU A 295 0.82 -29.15 9.92
C LEU A 295 0.51 -28.32 8.66
N LEU A 296 -0.76 -28.25 8.25
CA LEU A 296 -1.18 -27.45 7.09
C LEU A 296 -0.87 -25.96 7.30
N THR A 297 -1.09 -25.44 8.51
CA THR A 297 -0.75 -24.06 8.87
C THR A 297 0.76 -23.80 8.73
N MET A 298 1.62 -24.70 9.20
CA MET A 298 3.07 -24.57 9.04
C MET A 298 3.49 -24.59 7.57
N VAL A 299 2.90 -25.47 6.76
CA VAL A 299 3.16 -25.52 5.31
C VAL A 299 2.79 -24.19 4.64
N GLY A 300 1.60 -23.64 4.95
CA GLY A 300 1.19 -22.33 4.44
C GLY A 300 2.09 -21.18 4.87
N LEU A 301 2.52 -21.16 6.15
CA LEU A 301 3.48 -20.19 6.68
C LEU A 301 4.83 -20.26 5.97
N VAL A 302 5.38 -21.46 5.77
CA VAL A 302 6.66 -21.66 5.07
C VAL A 302 6.55 -21.29 3.60
N ALA A 303 5.47 -21.70 2.92
CA ALA A 303 5.23 -21.34 1.53
C ALA A 303 5.15 -19.81 1.34
N PHE A 304 4.41 -19.12 2.22
CA PHE A 304 4.35 -17.66 2.21
C PHE A 304 5.71 -17.03 2.53
N PHE A 305 6.44 -17.55 3.51
CA PHE A 305 7.77 -17.03 3.86
C PHE A 305 8.73 -17.11 2.68
N LEU A 306 8.76 -18.22 1.95
CA LEU A 306 9.59 -18.39 0.75
C LEU A 306 9.19 -17.42 -0.37
N TYR A 307 7.89 -17.26 -0.62
CA TYR A 307 7.38 -16.29 -1.58
C TYR A 307 7.77 -14.85 -1.18
N ALA A 308 7.54 -14.49 0.08
CA ALA A 308 7.75 -13.15 0.57
C ALA A 308 9.24 -12.78 0.65
N PHE A 309 10.11 -13.76 0.91
CA PHE A 309 11.57 -13.59 0.85
C PHE A 309 12.04 -13.28 -0.57
N TYR A 310 11.49 -13.95 -1.58
CA TYR A 310 11.84 -13.72 -2.97
C TYR A 310 11.38 -12.34 -3.49
N GLN A 311 10.25 -11.82 -3.00
CA GLN A 311 9.63 -10.58 -3.46
C GLN A 311 9.96 -9.35 -2.59
N ASP A 312 10.90 -9.44 -1.64
CA ASP A 312 11.18 -8.41 -0.62
C ASP A 312 9.91 -7.88 0.10
N TYR A 313 8.95 -8.78 0.31
CA TYR A 313 7.61 -8.49 0.82
C TYR A 313 7.54 -8.50 2.36
N LEU A 314 8.65 -8.83 3.02
CA LEU A 314 8.70 -9.26 4.42
C LEU A 314 8.76 -8.13 5.47
N TYR A 315 8.82 -6.86 5.04
CA TYR A 315 8.96 -5.74 5.97
C TYR A 315 7.82 -5.71 7.00
N GLY A 316 8.16 -5.83 8.28
CA GLY A 316 7.21 -5.82 9.39
C GLY A 316 6.47 -7.14 9.65
N PHE A 317 6.75 -8.23 8.92
CA PHE A 317 6.04 -9.52 9.11
C PHE A 317 6.92 -10.66 9.64
N ASN A 318 8.23 -10.55 9.53
CA ASN A 318 9.16 -11.64 9.86
C ASN A 318 8.91 -12.25 11.24
N PHE A 319 8.90 -11.41 12.29
CA PHE A 319 8.72 -11.90 13.66
C PHE A 319 7.28 -12.37 13.94
N PHE A 320 6.28 -11.81 13.25
CA PHE A 320 4.91 -12.30 13.37
C PHE A 320 4.76 -13.70 12.75
N LEU A 321 5.31 -13.93 11.57
CA LEU A 321 5.34 -15.24 10.93
C LEU A 321 6.08 -16.27 11.79
N LEU A 322 7.25 -15.90 12.34
CA LEU A 322 7.99 -16.75 13.25
C LEU A 322 7.21 -17.07 14.53
N THR A 323 6.42 -16.12 15.03
CA THR A 323 5.53 -16.32 16.19
C THR A 323 4.47 -17.37 15.88
N LEU A 324 3.78 -17.24 14.74
CA LEU A 324 2.77 -18.20 14.31
C LEU A 324 3.39 -19.59 14.04
N LEU A 325 4.56 -19.63 13.39
CA LEU A 325 5.28 -20.86 13.06
C LEU A 325 5.72 -21.60 14.32
N TYR A 326 6.34 -20.89 15.27
CA TYR A 326 6.75 -21.45 16.55
C TYR A 326 5.54 -22.01 17.32
N ARG A 327 4.44 -21.25 17.37
CA ARG A 327 3.24 -21.69 18.08
C ARG A 327 2.58 -22.89 17.41
N ALA A 328 2.50 -22.89 16.08
CA ALA A 328 1.97 -24.02 15.30
C ALA A 328 2.82 -25.29 15.50
N TYR A 329 4.15 -25.15 15.48
CA TYR A 329 5.07 -26.25 15.72
C TYR A 329 4.89 -26.87 17.11
N TYR A 330 4.77 -26.04 18.16
CA TYR A 330 4.50 -26.51 19.52
C TYR A 330 3.23 -27.38 19.58
N GLN A 331 2.13 -26.90 19.00
CA GLN A 331 0.86 -27.64 19.03
C GLN A 331 0.89 -28.91 18.17
N TYR A 332 1.55 -28.85 17.01
CA TYR A 332 1.78 -30.02 16.17
C TYR A 332 2.55 -31.12 16.94
N ARG A 333 3.65 -30.78 17.61
CA ARG A 333 4.46 -31.74 18.40
C ARG A 333 3.66 -32.30 19.57
N PHE A 334 2.97 -31.44 20.32
CA PHE A 334 2.16 -31.86 21.45
C PHE A 334 1.06 -32.84 21.03
N ALA A 335 0.35 -32.55 19.94
CA ALA A 335 -0.68 -33.42 19.39
C ALA A 335 -0.14 -34.74 18.82
N SER A 336 1.08 -34.72 18.26
CA SER A 336 1.75 -35.93 17.76
C SER A 336 2.04 -36.93 18.88
N THR A 337 2.63 -36.47 19.99
CA THR A 337 2.90 -37.31 21.17
C THR A 337 1.64 -37.92 21.78
N GLN A 338 0.52 -37.18 21.77
CA GLN A 338 -0.76 -37.70 22.24
C GLN A 338 -1.33 -38.77 21.30
N THR A 339 -1.17 -38.59 19.99
CA THR A 339 -1.61 -39.56 18.99
C THR A 339 -0.83 -40.87 19.13
N GLU A 340 0.50 -40.80 19.28
CA GLU A 340 1.36 -41.98 19.49
C GLU A 340 0.96 -42.78 20.73
N LYS A 341 0.67 -42.09 21.85
CA LYS A 341 0.18 -42.73 23.08
C LYS A 341 -1.15 -43.46 22.89
N LEU A 342 -2.08 -42.87 22.13
CA LEU A 342 -3.38 -43.47 21.84
C LEU A 342 -3.27 -44.69 20.93
N THR A 343 -2.33 -44.67 19.97
CA THR A 343 -2.06 -45.83 19.10
C THR A 343 -1.43 -46.97 19.90
N TYR A 344 -0.44 -46.68 20.74
CA TYR A 344 0.19 -47.69 21.61
C TYR A 344 -0.78 -48.30 22.63
N ALA A 345 -1.72 -47.52 23.17
CA ALA A 345 -2.74 -48.04 24.10
C ALA A 345 -3.80 -48.92 23.42
N ARG A 346 -3.85 -48.97 22.09
CA ARG A 346 -4.81 -49.77 21.30
C ARG A 346 -4.19 -51.01 20.64
N SER A 347 -2.86 -51.07 20.55
CA SER A 347 -2.08 -52.25 20.17
C SER A 347 -1.81 -53.12 21.40
#